data_AF-A0A969JGC6-F1
#
_entry.id   AF-A0A969JGC6-F1
#
_cell.length_a   1.000
_cell.length_b   1.000
_cell.length_c   1.000
_cell.angle_alpha   90.00
_cell.angle_beta   90.00
_cell.angle_gamma   90.00
#
_symmetry.space_group_name_H-M   'P 1'
#
loop_
_entity.id
_entity.type
_entity.pdbx_description
1 polymer ?
#
loop_
_entity_poly.entity_id
_entity_poly.type
_entity_poly.pdbx_seq_one_letter_code
_entity_poly.pdbx_strand_id
1 'polypeptide(L)'
;MLKNAPDGSLDIKEKAESVGKVLASVKIPSVEIAARLENLMKNEPILKVRNLKTWYPSKRNFWGKTIDYVKAVDDVSFDVYAGETLGLVGESG
;
A
#
# COMPACT_ATOMS: atom_id res chain seq x y z
N MET A 1 -2.18 -29.80 1.74
CA MET A 1 -1.43 -30.69 2.66
C MET A 1 -0.63 -31.65 1.79
N LEU A 2 0.70 -31.61 1.87
CA LEU A 2 1.57 -32.53 1.13
C LEU A 2 1.58 -33.87 1.86
N LYS A 3 1.35 -34.97 1.16
CA LYS A 3 1.58 -36.32 1.68
C LYS A 3 2.48 -37.05 0.69
N ASN A 4 3.49 -37.75 1.21
CA ASN A 4 4.33 -38.61 0.39
C ASN A 4 3.54 -39.87 0.05
N ALA A 5 3.46 -40.21 -1.23
CA ALA A 5 3.01 -41.51 -1.67
C ALA A 5 4.09 -42.57 -1.33
N PRO A 6 3.72 -43.86 -1.23
CA PRO A 6 4.65 -44.93 -0.81
C PRO A 6 5.86 -45.12 -1.74
N ASP A 7 5.79 -44.60 -2.96
CA ASP A 7 6.83 -44.66 -4.01
C ASP A 7 7.75 -43.42 -4.02
N GLY A 8 7.59 -42.49 -3.08
CA GLY A 8 8.35 -41.25 -3.02
C GLY A 8 7.85 -40.14 -3.95
N SER A 9 6.75 -40.37 -4.68
CA SER A 9 6.08 -39.33 -5.46
C SER A 9 5.27 -38.40 -4.53
N LEU A 10 5.18 -37.12 -4.90
CA LEU A 10 4.38 -36.14 -4.18
C LEU A 10 2.93 -36.23 -4.66
N ASP A 11 2.01 -36.61 -3.78
CA ASP A 11 0.57 -36.59 -4.08
C ASP A 11 0.05 -35.16 -3.89
N ILE A 12 0.06 -34.38 -4.97
CA ILE A 12 -0.42 -33.00 -4.98
C ILE A 12 -1.93 -33.01 -5.22
N LYS A 13 -2.70 -32.85 -4.14
CA LYS A 13 -4.14 -32.59 -4.22
C LYS A 13 -4.42 -31.09 -4.19
N GLU A 14 -4.83 -30.54 -5.31
CA GLU A 14 -5.30 -29.16 -5.42
C GLU A 14 -6.52 -28.96 -4.50
N LYS A 15 -6.53 -27.86 -3.75
CA LYS A 15 -7.66 -27.51 -2.89
C LYS A 15 -8.80 -27.08 -3.82
N ALA A 16 -9.99 -27.67 -3.67
CA ALA A 16 -11.13 -27.49 -4.60
C ALA A 16 -11.73 -26.07 -4.67
N GLU A 17 -11.22 -25.12 -3.88
CA GLU A 17 -11.63 -23.72 -3.97
C GLU A 17 -10.71 -22.97 -4.94
N SER A 18 -11.26 -22.62 -6.09
CA SER A 18 -10.56 -21.80 -7.07
C SER A 18 -10.25 -20.42 -6.47
N VAL A 19 -9.08 -19.87 -6.84
CA VAL A 19 -8.66 -18.52 -6.45
C VAL A 19 -9.75 -17.48 -6.74
N GLY A 20 -10.46 -17.63 -7.86
CA GLY A 20 -11.58 -16.76 -8.23
C GLY A 20 -12.74 -16.76 -7.21
N LYS A 21 -13.06 -17.92 -6.62
CA LYS A 21 -14.13 -18.03 -5.61
C LYS A 21 -13.73 -17.36 -4.29
N VAL A 22 -12.47 -17.50 -3.90
CA VAL A 22 -11.90 -16.85 -2.70
C VAL A 22 -11.88 -15.33 -2.87
N LEU A 23 -11.46 -14.83 -4.04
CA LEU A 23 -11.46 -13.40 -4.34
C LEU A 23 -12.88 -12.81 -4.34
N ALA A 24 -13.87 -13.55 -4.82
CA ALA A 24 -15.27 -13.12 -4.80
C ALA A 24 -15.82 -12.96 -3.37
N SER A 25 -15.46 -13.85 -2.44
CA SER A 25 -15.85 -13.74 -1.03
C SER A 25 -15.14 -12.62 -0.27
N VAL A 26 -14.03 -12.08 -0.80
CA VAL A 26 -13.22 -11.02 -0.17
C VAL A 26 -13.57 -9.63 -0.72
N LYS A 27 -14.46 -9.52 -1.72
CA LYS A 27 -14.85 -8.23 -2.28
C LYS A 27 -15.66 -7.42 -1.26
N ILE A 28 -14.99 -6.46 -0.62
CA ILE A 28 -15.66 -5.41 0.15
C ILE A 28 -16.33 -4.46 -0.86
N PRO A 29 -17.65 -4.25 -0.79
CA PRO A 29 -18.34 -3.33 -1.69
C PRO A 29 -17.92 -1.88 -1.43
N SER A 30 -17.77 -1.09 -2.48
CA SER A 30 -17.34 0.32 -2.40
C SER A 30 -18.23 1.18 -1.50
N VAL A 31 -19.51 0.85 -1.41
CA VAL A 31 -20.48 1.55 -0.54
C VAL A 31 -20.14 1.39 0.94
N GLU A 32 -19.69 0.20 1.35
CA GLU A 32 -19.29 -0.06 2.74
C GLU A 32 -18.02 0.72 3.10
N ILE A 33 -17.06 0.78 2.16
CA ILE A 33 -15.84 1.57 2.31
C ILE A 33 -16.17 3.06 2.49
N ALA A 34 -17.05 3.60 1.64
CA ALA A 34 -17.46 5.00 1.71
C ALA A 34 -18.13 5.34 3.05
N ALA A 35 -19.07 4.50 3.51
CA ALA A 35 -19.73 4.68 4.79
C ALA A 35 -18.76 4.59 5.98
N ARG A 36 -17.75 3.71 5.91
CA ARG A 36 -16.70 3.62 6.94
C ARG A 36 -15.83 4.87 6.96
N LEU A 37 -15.40 5.38 5.80
CA LEU A 37 -14.60 6.60 5.70
C LEU A 37 -15.37 7.82 6.24
N GLU A 38 -16.64 7.96 5.86
CA GLU A 38 -17.49 9.03 6.38
C GLU A 38 -17.60 9.00 7.91
N ASN A 39 -17.72 7.81 8.49
CA ASN A 39 -17.74 7.66 9.95
C ASN A 39 -16.40 7.98 10.61
N LEU A 40 -15.26 7.62 10.00
CA LEU A 40 -13.93 7.95 10.51
C LEU A 40 -13.69 9.47 10.51
N MET A 41 -14.12 10.15 9.44
CA MET A 41 -13.96 11.59 9.24
C MET A 41 -14.83 12.47 10.16
N LYS A 42 -15.76 11.87 10.92
CA LYS A 42 -16.54 12.58 11.96
C LYS A 42 -15.69 12.99 13.16
N ASN A 43 -14.56 12.32 13.37
CA ASN A 43 -13.64 12.62 14.46
C ASN A 43 -12.47 13.47 13.96
N GLU A 44 -11.75 14.09 14.88
CA GLU A 44 -10.52 14.79 14.52
C GLU A 44 -9.45 13.78 14.07
N PRO A 45 -8.70 14.05 12.98
CA PRO A 45 -7.64 13.16 12.55
C PRO A 45 -6.49 13.17 13.56
N ILE A 46 -5.89 12.00 13.75
CA ILE A 46 -4.75 11.78 14.65
C ILE A 46 -3.43 12.23 14.04
N LEU A 47 -3.36 12.38 12.72
CA LEU A 47 -2.22 12.92 12.00
C LEU A 47 -2.73 13.82 10.86
N LYS A 48 -2.20 15.04 10.79
CA LYS A 48 -2.44 15.98 9.69
C LYS A 48 -1.10 16.28 9.01
N VAL A 49 -0.92 15.83 7.77
CA VAL A 49 0.25 16.16 6.95
C VAL A 49 -0.15 17.23 5.95
N ARG A 50 0.59 18.32 5.88
CA ARG A 50 0.32 19.44 4.97
C ARG A 50 1.59 19.81 4.22
N ASN A 51 1.43 19.97 2.91
CA ASN A 51 2.46 20.48 1.99
C ASN A 51 3.82 19.78 2.15
N LEU A 52 3.83 18.46 2.37
CA LEU A 52 5.05 17.69 2.55
C LEU A 52 5.89 17.74 1.28
N LYS A 53 7.16 18.13 1.42
CA LYS A 53 8.14 18.20 0.33
C LYS A 53 9.45 17.57 0.78
N THR A 54 9.93 16.59 0.01
CA THR A 54 11.19 15.88 0.26
C THR A 54 11.94 15.76 -1.05
N TRP A 55 13.03 16.52 -1.19
CA TRP A 55 13.80 16.59 -2.44
C TRP A 55 15.25 16.16 -2.18
N TYR A 56 15.82 15.39 -3.10
CA TYR A 56 17.17 14.87 -3.02
C TYR A 56 18.04 15.44 -4.16
N PRO A 57 19.31 15.81 -3.91
CA PRO A 57 20.20 16.29 -4.96
C PRO A 57 20.50 15.17 -5.96
N SER A 58 20.27 15.41 -7.25
CA SER A 58 20.48 14.42 -8.32
C SER A 58 21.77 14.65 -9.10
N LYS A 59 22.18 15.91 -9.26
CA LYS A 59 23.41 16.29 -9.99
C LYS A 59 24.16 17.40 -9.29
N ARG A 60 25.49 17.32 -9.38
CA ARG A 60 26.44 18.34 -8.92
C ARG A 60 27.31 18.82 -10.08
N ASN A 61 27.73 20.07 -10.06
CA ASN A 61 28.73 20.59 -11.00
C ASN A 61 30.15 20.20 -10.57
N PHE A 62 31.16 20.52 -11.39
CA PHE A 62 32.58 20.25 -11.12
C PHE A 62 33.13 20.91 -9.83
N TRP A 63 32.41 21.89 -9.29
CA TRP A 63 32.74 22.59 -8.04
C TRP A 63 31.93 22.06 -6.84
N GLY A 64 31.21 20.95 -7.02
CA GLY A 64 30.44 20.27 -5.97
C GLY A 64 29.07 20.90 -5.65
N LYS A 65 28.67 21.99 -6.31
CA LYS A 65 27.37 22.63 -6.09
C LYS A 65 26.24 21.81 -6.73
N THR A 66 25.18 21.53 -5.97
CA THR A 66 23.97 20.91 -6.51
C THR A 66 23.32 21.83 -7.54
N ILE A 67 23.02 21.28 -8.72
CA ILE A 67 22.37 22.00 -9.82
C ILE A 67 20.99 21.43 -10.17
N ASP A 68 20.65 20.27 -9.63
CA ASP A 68 19.41 19.57 -9.93
C ASP A 68 18.94 18.74 -8.72
N TYR A 69 17.63 18.58 -8.61
CA TYR A 69 16.97 17.88 -7.51
C TYR A 69 15.90 16.93 -8.05
N VAL A 70 15.89 15.70 -7.54
CA VAL A 70 14.76 14.79 -7.66
C VAL A 70 13.77 15.10 -6.53
N LYS A 71 12.54 15.40 -6.91
CA LYS A 71 11.45 15.63 -5.97
C LYS A 71 10.81 14.29 -5.61
N ALA A 72 11.29 13.64 -4.55
CA ALA A 72 10.73 12.37 -4.09
C ALA A 72 9.32 12.52 -3.50
N VAL A 73 9.05 13.66 -2.84
CA VAL A 73 7.71 14.07 -2.45
C VAL A 73 7.54 15.53 -2.82
N ASP A 74 6.46 15.87 -3.54
CA ASP A 74 6.14 17.25 -3.90
C ASP A 74 4.70 17.59 -3.51
N ASP A 75 4.57 18.45 -2.50
CA ASP A 75 3.32 19.07 -2.06
C ASP A 75 2.20 18.10 -1.68
N VAL A 76 2.54 17.06 -0.90
CA VAL A 76 1.57 16.06 -0.46
C VAL A 76 0.87 16.49 0.83
N SER A 77 -0.46 16.43 0.84
CA SER A 77 -1.29 16.68 2.02
C SER A 77 -2.30 15.57 2.22
N PHE A 78 -2.39 15.03 3.44
CA PHE A 78 -3.38 14.02 3.80
C PHE A 78 -3.64 14.02 5.31
N ASP A 79 -4.73 13.38 5.70
CA ASP A 79 -5.13 13.16 7.09
C ASP A 79 -5.18 11.67 7.37
N VAL A 80 -4.90 11.28 8.61
CA VAL A 80 -5.11 9.92 9.09
C VAL A 80 -6.03 9.97 10.30
N TYR A 81 -7.12 9.22 10.25
CA TYR A 81 -8.13 9.17 11.31
C TYR A 81 -7.95 7.97 12.24
N ALA A 82 -8.48 8.05 13.45
CA ALA A 82 -8.40 6.97 14.41
C ALA A 82 -9.12 5.70 13.89
N GLY A 83 -8.40 4.59 13.79
CA GLY A 83 -8.93 3.32 13.26
C GLY A 83 -8.88 3.19 11.73
N GLU A 84 -8.31 4.18 11.04
CA GLU A 84 -7.92 4.08 9.63
C GLU A 84 -6.58 3.36 9.48
N THR A 85 -6.44 2.58 8.40
CA THR A 85 -5.16 2.02 7.97
C THR A 85 -4.72 2.71 6.69
N LEU A 86 -3.67 3.53 6.76
CA LEU A 86 -3.06 4.15 5.59
C LEU A 86 -1.99 3.23 5.00
N GLY A 87 -2.21 2.75 3.78
CA GLY A 87 -1.22 1.99 3.01
C GLY A 87 -0.37 2.91 2.15
N LEU A 88 0.94 2.94 2.39
CA LEU A 88 1.91 3.65 1.54
C LEU A 88 2.49 2.66 0.53
N VAL A 89 2.34 2.97 -0.76
CA VAL A 89 2.90 2.20 -1.87
C VAL A 89 3.74 3.11 -2.75
N GLY A 90 4.84 2.58 -3.29
CA GLY A 90 5.73 3.31 -4.18
C GLY A 90 6.42 2.36 -5.14
N GLU A 91 6.78 2.89 -6.31
CA GLU A 91 7.79 2.26 -7.17
C GLU A 91 9.10 2.11 -6.39
N SER A 92 9.93 1.15 -6.77
CA SER A 92 11.32 1.06 -6.29
C SER A 92 12.02 2.39 -6.56
N GLY A 93 12.30 3.14 -5.50
CA GLY A 93 13.12 4.35 -5.54
C GLY A 93 14.60 4.02 -5.67
#